data_AF-A0A4P8ELF7-F1
#
_entry.id   AF-A0A4P8ELF7-F1
#
_cell.length_a   1.000
_cell.length_b   1.000
_cell.length_c   1.000
_cell.angle_alpha   90.00
_cell.angle_beta   90.00
_cell.angle_gamma   90.00
#
_symmetry.space_group_name_H-M   'P 1'
#
loop_
_entity.id
_entity.type
_entity.pdbx_description
1 polymer ?
#
loop_
_entity_poly.entity_id
_entity_poly.type
_entity_poly.pdbx_seq_one_letter_code
_entity_poly.pdbx_strand_id
1 'polypeptide(L)'
;MGRPHPMALRLLVVGFVEEGHSHRSAVRKWIEFYDHKRPHSALGGKPPAVVYWQRIETTNPDQQVQKSSLTYVRACPTNGE
;
A
#
# COMPACT_ATOMS: atom_id res chain seq x y z
N MET A 1 16.15 28.79 -33.22
CA MET A 1 16.00 27.52 -32.46
C MET A 1 15.60 26.42 -33.43
N GLY A 2 16.56 25.69 -33.98
CA GLY A 2 16.29 24.62 -34.96
C GLY A 2 15.64 23.41 -34.29
N ARG A 3 14.69 22.76 -34.97
CA ARG A 3 14.04 21.56 -34.45
C ARG A 3 15.08 20.44 -34.28
N PRO A 4 15.07 19.70 -33.17
CA PRO A 4 16.02 18.62 -32.95
C PRO A 4 15.86 17.54 -34.04
N HIS A 5 16.98 16.99 -34.48
CA HIS A 5 17.01 15.93 -35.48
C HIS A 5 16.17 14.74 -34.98
N PRO A 6 15.35 14.09 -35.84
CA PRO A 6 14.48 12.97 -35.44
C PRO A 6 15.17 11.82 -34.69
N MET A 7 16.47 11.57 -34.91
CA MET A 7 17.22 10.55 -34.17
C MET A 7 17.49 10.95 -32.71
N ALA A 8 17.73 12.25 -32.45
CA ALA A 8 17.92 12.74 -31.09
C ALA A 8 16.65 12.61 -30.25
N LEU A 9 15.48 12.88 -30.85
CA LEU A 9 14.19 12.72 -30.17
C LEU A 9 13.88 11.24 -29.86
N ARG A 10 14.24 10.33 -30.77
CA ARG A 10 14.08 8.88 -30.56
C ARG A 10 14.90 8.37 -29.39
N LEU A 11 16.16 8.79 -29.26
CA LEU A 11 17.03 8.37 -28.15
C LEU A 11 16.53 8.88 -26.79
N LEU A 12 16.02 10.11 -26.73
CA LEU A 12 15.42 10.66 -25.52
C LEU A 12 14.19 9.88 -25.07
N VAL A 13 13.31 9.52 -26.02
CA VAL A 13 12.12 8.72 -25.72
C VAL A 13 12.49 7.32 -25.24
N VAL A 14 13.46 6.66 -25.89
CA VAL A 14 13.92 5.33 -25.47
C VAL A 14 14.54 5.39 -24.08
N GLY A 15 15.41 6.36 -23.80
CA GLY A 15 16.01 6.53 -22.48
C GLY A 15 14.97 6.76 -21.37
N PHE A 16 13.95 7.59 -21.63
CA PHE A 16 12.85 7.81 -20.69
C PHE A 16 12.06 6.53 -20.39
N VAL A 17 11.78 5.71 -21.41
CA VAL A 17 11.06 4.44 -21.25
C VAL A 17 11.89 3.44 -20.44
N GLU A 18 13.17 3.27 -20.76
CA GLU A 18 14.07 2.34 -20.06
C GLU A 18 14.24 2.73 -18.58
N GLU A 19 14.47 4.02 -18.29
CA GLU A 19 14.55 4.54 -16.91
C GLU A 19 13.25 4.28 -16.14
N GLY A 20 12.10 4.55 -16.77
CA GLY A 20 10.79 4.30 -16.18
C GLY A 20 10.55 2.81 -15.88
N HIS A 21 10.98 1.91 -16.74
CA HIS A 21 10.92 0.47 -16.51
C HIS A 21 11.84 0.04 -15.36
N SER A 22 13.06 0.56 -15.30
CA SER A 22 14.03 0.31 -14.23
C SER A 22 13.47 0.72 -12.86
N HIS A 23 12.94 1.94 -12.76
CA HIS A 23 12.33 2.48 -11.54
C HIS A 23 11.16 1.63 -11.05
N ARG A 24 10.25 1.22 -11.95
CA ARG A 24 9.13 0.33 -11.60
C ARG A 24 9.61 -1.02 -11.07
N SER A 25 10.68 -1.57 -11.63
CA SER A 25 11.31 -2.81 -11.15
C SER A 25 11.88 -2.63 -9.74
N ALA A 26 12.56 -1.51 -9.49
CA ALA A 26 13.16 -1.22 -8.19
C ALA A 26 12.10 -1.03 -7.11
N VAL A 27 11.01 -0.32 -7.42
CA VAL A 27 9.87 -0.14 -6.52
C VAL A 27 9.22 -1.49 -6.20
N ARG A 28 9.01 -2.36 -7.19
CA ARG A 28 8.43 -3.70 -6.96
C ARG A 28 9.28 -4.51 -5.98
N LYS A 29 10.60 -4.54 -6.18
CA LYS A 29 11.54 -5.23 -5.29
C LYS A 29 11.51 -4.64 -3.87
N TRP A 30 11.40 -3.31 -3.78
CA TRP A 30 11.33 -2.64 -2.48
C TRP A 30 10.03 -2.95 -1.74
N ILE A 31 8.88 -2.96 -2.43
CA ILE A 31 7.59 -3.34 -1.84
C ILE A 31 7.64 -4.78 -1.32
N GLU A 32 8.16 -5.71 -2.12
CA GLU A 32 8.28 -7.11 -1.71
C GLU A 32 9.13 -7.28 -0.45
N PHE A 33 10.26 -6.57 -0.39
CA PHE A 33 11.09 -6.54 0.82
C PHE A 33 10.34 -5.93 2.01
N TYR A 34 9.71 -4.77 1.82
CA TYR A 34 9.00 -4.07 2.88
C TYR A 34 7.87 -4.91 3.48
N ASP A 35 7.05 -5.53 2.64
CA ASP A 35 5.87 -6.27 3.08
C ASP A 35 6.19 -7.62 3.70
N HIS A 36 7.21 -8.33 3.20
CA HIS A 36 7.44 -9.74 3.55
C HIS A 36 8.75 -10.02 4.29
N LYS A 37 9.75 -9.15 4.16
CA LYS A 37 11.10 -9.41 4.68
C LYS A 37 11.56 -8.40 5.71
N ARG A 38 10.97 -7.21 5.75
CA ARG A 38 11.37 -6.13 6.66
C ARG A 38 11.00 -6.48 8.11
N PRO A 39 11.97 -6.60 9.01
CA PRO A 39 11.67 -6.74 10.43
C PRO A 39 11.06 -5.43 10.95
N HIS A 40 9.92 -5.53 11.61
CA HIS A 40 9.23 -4.37 12.17
C HIS A 40 9.23 -4.46 13.71
N SER A 41 10.06 -3.63 14.37
CA SER A 41 10.28 -3.71 15.83
C SER A 41 9.00 -3.55 16.63
N ALA A 42 8.09 -2.66 16.21
CA ALA A 42 6.78 -2.49 16.86
C ALA A 42 5.85 -3.70 16.70
N LEU A 43 6.14 -4.60 15.74
CA LEU A 43 5.40 -5.84 15.49
C LEU A 43 6.16 -7.07 16.01
N GLY A 44 7.15 -6.88 16.88
CA GLY A 44 7.98 -7.98 17.41
C GLY A 44 8.87 -8.64 16.36
N GLY A 45 9.33 -7.86 15.37
CA GLY A 45 10.19 -8.34 14.28
C GLY A 45 9.42 -8.99 13.14
N LYS A 46 8.09 -9.12 13.24
CA LYS A 46 7.25 -9.68 12.17
C LYS A 46 7.09 -8.67 11.03
N PRO A 47 7.05 -9.14 9.77
CA PRO A 47 6.84 -8.27 8.63
C PRO A 47 5.37 -7.82 8.53
N PRO A 48 5.10 -6.64 7.93
CA PRO A 48 3.77 -6.04 7.88
C PRO A 48 2.67 -6.95 7.30
N ALA A 49 2.95 -7.67 6.21
CA ALA A 49 1.95 -8.53 5.56
C ALA A 49 1.45 -9.63 6.49
N VAL A 50 2.34 -10.23 7.30
CA VAL A 50 1.98 -11.29 8.25
C VAL A 50 0.99 -10.78 9.29
N VAL A 51 1.20 -9.58 9.82
CA VAL A 51 0.31 -8.99 10.82
C VAL A 51 -1.03 -8.61 10.21
N TYR A 52 -1.04 -8.09 8.98
CA TYR A 52 -2.26 -7.76 8.27
C TYR A 52 -3.15 -9.00 8.07
N TRP A 53 -2.59 -10.10 7.57
CA TRP A 53 -3.33 -11.35 7.37
C TRP A 53 -3.81 -11.97 8.69
N GLN A 54 -2.96 -12.00 9.72
CA GLN A 54 -3.37 -12.44 11.06
C GLN A 54 -4.56 -11.64 11.60
N ARG A 55 -4.57 -10.32 11.36
CA ARG A 55 -5.69 -9.46 11.78
C ARG A 55 -6.99 -9.80 11.05
N ILE A 56 -6.92 -10.14 9.75
CA ILE A 56 -8.09 -10.55 8.97
C ILE A 56 -8.61 -11.92 9.41
N GLU A 57 -7.72 -12.88 9.68
CA GLU A 57 -8.11 -14.22 10.14
C GLU A 57 -8.68 -14.18 11.57
N THR A 58 -8.08 -13.37 12.45
CA THR A 58 -8.51 -13.24 13.86
C THR A 58 -9.77 -12.39 13.99
N THR A 59 -9.95 -11.40 13.12
CA THR A 59 -11.20 -10.65 13.01
C THR A 59 -12.12 -11.47 12.15
N ASN A 60 -12.93 -12.35 12.76
CA ASN A 60 -14.00 -13.02 12.00
C ASN A 60 -14.76 -11.93 11.21
N PRO A 61 -14.86 -12.02 9.87
CA PRO A 61 -15.51 -10.98 9.07
C PRO A 61 -16.95 -10.72 9.52
N ASP A 62 -17.60 -11.72 10.10
CA ASP A 62 -18.92 -11.62 10.75
C ASP A 62 -18.91 -10.75 12.02
N GLN A 63 -17.83 -10.82 12.82
CA GLN A 63 -17.67 -10.00 14.02
C GLN A 63 -17.37 -8.53 13.71
N GLN A 64 -16.76 -8.22 12.56
CA GLN A 64 -16.54 -6.83 12.15
C GLN A 64 -17.84 -6.13 11.76
N VAL A 65 -18.77 -6.84 11.09
CA VAL A 65 -20.11 -6.32 10.74
C VAL A 65 -20.96 -6.07 11.99
N GLN A 66 -20.87 -6.95 12.99
CA GLN A 66 -21.59 -6.77 14.26
C GLN A 66 -21.03 -5.58 15.08
N LYS A 67 -19.70 -5.39 15.10
CA LYS A 67 -19.04 -4.36 15.92
C LYS A 67 -19.22 -2.94 15.36
N SER A 68 -19.24 -2.77 14.04
CA SER A 68 -19.52 -1.47 13.41
C SER A 68 -20.99 -1.05 13.60
N SER A 69 -21.92 -2.00 13.49
CA SER A 69 -23.35 -1.82 13.75
C SER A 69 -23.64 -1.35 15.19
N LEU A 70 -23.02 -2.01 16.19
CA LEU A 70 -23.23 -1.69 17.61
C LEU A 70 -22.58 -0.38 18.08
N THR A 71 -21.64 0.19 17.32
CA THR A 71 -20.97 1.44 17.69
C THR A 71 -21.75 2.67 17.22
N TYR A 72 -22.46 2.58 16.09
CA TYR A 72 -23.32 3.67 15.59
C TYR A 72 -24.55 3.89 16.47
N VAL A 73 -25.11 2.81 17.06
CA VAL A 73 -26.32 2.90 17.89
C VAL A 73 -26.05 3.43 19.30
N ARG A 74 -24.82 3.28 19.83
CA ARG A 74 -24.50 3.64 21.23
C ARG A 74 -23.99 5.07 21.42
N ALA A 75 -23.82 5.84 20.34
CA ALA A 75 -23.27 7.19 20.36
C ALA A 75 -24.32 8.30 20.26
N CYS A 76 -25.62 7.98 20.24
CA CYS A 76 -26.67 8.99 20.40
C CYS A 76 -26.96 9.17 21.90
N PRO A 77 -26.46 10.22 22.56
CA PRO A 77 -26.99 10.60 23.86
C PRO A 77 -28.43 11.07 23.62
N THR A 78 -29.41 10.32 24.09
CA THR A 78 -30.74 10.88 24.32
C THR A 78 -30.58 11.84 25.49
N ASN A 79 -30.45 13.13 25.19
CA ASN A 79 -30.52 14.19 26.18
C ASN A 79 -31.84 14.02 26.94
N GLY A 80 -31.75 14.05 28.27
CA GLY A 80 -32.89 13.82 29.15
C GLY A 80 -33.98 14.88 29.00
N GLU A 81 -35.21 14.40 29.22
CA GLU A 81 -36.29 15.09 29.93
C GLU A 81 -36.80 14.15 31.03
#